data_AF-A0A925LTU7-F1
#
_entry.id   AF-A0A925LTU7-F1
#
_cell.length_a   1.000
_cell.length_b   1.000
_cell.length_c   1.000
_cell.angle_alpha   90.00
_cell.angle_beta   90.00
_cell.angle_gamma   90.00
#
_symmetry.space_group_name_H-M   'P 1'
#
loop_
_entity.id
_entity.type
_entity.pdbx_description
1 polymer ?
#
loop_
_entity_poly.entity_id
_entity_poly.type
_entity_poly.pdbx_seq_one_letter_code
_entity_poly.pdbx_strand_id
1 'polypeptide(L)'
;MPITQSDVDPMTEVLADYRRQEMTDFDHAWVGMEPTFQSRKSVQKWNKMSAEAGGEDAYFKDDYMLRTQKRVIRRIRKSYEEQRDEGQAHCMFARVELDDDLDQWQVRRQSLLFHWADEELEPLEVRLSLDPETFEYSIKPVPLAWFYDERFVQFLEEFLWKVPRKLGMSFAMAHGGGQFSLSAKTVMTGSLLADDIATKLNHPELATWIMDWPNPDDRAFRATRPRAAAFEKILLDYWAGRFHPRANGLLTAENALLDRGFGPACTAPEGLMNSKSGPAGDAREVFQNNFAFGRTVRWNAQNIHPGYWQSAHPDEDGYRADQIMRYSEGNLNRLQIAGELHVKSGKVLNEEQAPEFDAPLDLALLTTEASWENRAQMTRTSAHDYVEAQLLYVHHLQYLQKHPHVRHIDSLLQDQILGDAETTLQRHGGEQELNKLRRSARKLNLASSRGRINTDWIEPEALFWASWKSLPAGEKSAIAREVIGNFLTFVHEAATMDPRPGARDSDPMEWHRHRIHPVLWQAILDARSGKASDPINKELVAWQADQKTYLARRPIWSQVHDTPPPWK
;
A
#
# COMPACT_ATOMS: atom_id res chain seq x y z
N MET A 1 27.51 -28.27 -29.95
CA MET A 1 28.14 -27.03 -29.44
C MET A 1 27.85 -26.97 -27.95
N PRO A 2 28.82 -26.59 -27.10
CA PRO A 2 28.56 -26.44 -25.67
C PRO A 2 27.64 -25.23 -25.48
N ILE A 3 26.56 -25.41 -24.72
CA ILE A 3 25.67 -24.33 -24.28
C ILE A 3 26.49 -23.47 -23.33
N THR A 4 26.92 -22.30 -23.81
CA THR A 4 27.47 -21.26 -22.95
C THR A 4 26.37 -20.76 -22.04
N GLN A 5 26.74 -20.42 -20.81
CA GLN A 5 25.89 -20.02 -19.68
C GLN A 5 25.16 -18.67 -19.88
N SER A 6 24.68 -18.36 -21.10
CA SER A 6 24.06 -17.09 -21.51
C SER A 6 22.69 -17.23 -22.20
N ASP A 7 22.03 -18.38 -22.11
CA ASP A 7 20.75 -18.66 -22.81
C ASP A 7 19.53 -18.75 -21.87
N VAL A 8 19.67 -18.41 -20.59
CA VAL A 8 18.55 -18.42 -19.63
C VAL A 8 17.93 -17.01 -19.58
N ASP A 9 16.63 -16.90 -19.86
CA ASP A 9 15.90 -15.63 -19.76
C ASP A 9 15.83 -15.20 -18.28
N PRO A 10 16.29 -13.99 -17.91
CA PRO A 10 16.19 -13.49 -16.54
C PRO A 10 14.78 -13.55 -15.95
N MET A 11 13.75 -13.51 -16.82
CA MET A 11 12.35 -13.65 -16.40
C MET A 11 12.01 -15.04 -15.87
N THR A 12 12.63 -16.10 -16.39
CA THR A 12 12.36 -17.48 -15.96
C THR A 12 13.35 -17.98 -14.91
N GLU A 13 14.57 -17.44 -14.87
CA GLU A 13 15.60 -17.81 -13.89
C GLU A 13 15.11 -17.58 -12.44
N VAL A 14 14.52 -16.42 -12.18
CA VAL A 14 14.05 -16.01 -10.84
C VAL A 14 12.89 -16.89 -10.31
N LEU A 15 12.21 -17.65 -11.17
CA LEU A 15 11.06 -18.47 -10.76
C LEU A 15 11.45 -19.63 -9.82
N ALA A 16 12.71 -20.05 -9.84
CA ALA A 16 13.18 -21.19 -9.04
C ALA A 16 13.25 -20.90 -7.54
N ASP A 17 13.41 -19.64 -7.13
CA ASP A 17 13.79 -19.29 -5.76
C ASP A 17 13.09 -18.08 -5.15
N TYR A 18 12.38 -17.26 -5.93
CA TYR A 18 11.72 -16.05 -5.40
C TYR A 18 10.70 -16.33 -4.27
N ARG A 19 10.14 -17.54 -4.18
CA ARG A 19 9.23 -17.95 -3.09
C ARG A 19 9.93 -18.45 -1.82
N ARG A 20 11.24 -18.72 -1.88
CA ARG A 20 12.04 -19.24 -0.75
C ARG A 20 12.14 -18.19 0.35
N GLN A 21 11.66 -18.52 1.55
CA GLN A 21 11.54 -17.56 2.66
C GLN A 21 12.89 -17.17 3.26
N GLU A 22 13.86 -18.07 3.19
CA GLU A 22 15.23 -17.87 3.67
C GLU A 22 16.05 -16.89 2.80
N MET A 23 15.60 -16.61 1.57
CA MET A 23 16.23 -15.65 0.67
C MET A 23 15.66 -14.26 0.94
N THR A 24 16.31 -13.50 1.83
CA THR A 24 15.81 -12.22 2.35
C THR A 24 16.19 -10.99 1.54
N ASP A 25 17.05 -11.14 0.54
CA ASP A 25 17.45 -10.03 -0.33
C ASP A 25 16.35 -9.65 -1.32
N PHE A 26 16.55 -8.51 -1.99
CA PHE A 26 15.58 -7.96 -2.93
C PHE A 26 15.56 -8.67 -4.29
N ASP A 27 16.62 -9.38 -4.67
CA ASP A 27 16.67 -10.09 -5.95
C ASP A 27 15.70 -11.28 -5.96
N HIS A 28 15.48 -11.85 -4.77
CA HIS A 28 14.50 -12.91 -4.53
C HIS A 28 13.15 -12.40 -4.02
N ALA A 29 12.93 -11.09 -3.98
CA ALA A 29 11.67 -10.53 -3.50
C ALA A 29 10.53 -10.74 -4.51
N TRP A 30 9.30 -10.73 -4.00
CA TRP A 30 8.12 -10.64 -4.83
C TRP A 30 7.17 -9.57 -4.38
N VAL A 31 6.33 -9.16 -5.32
CA VAL A 31 5.32 -8.13 -5.18
C VAL A 31 3.94 -8.72 -5.45
N GLY A 32 2.96 -8.39 -4.64
CA GLY A 32 1.55 -8.55 -4.99
C GLY A 32 0.99 -7.23 -5.51
N MET A 33 0.24 -7.24 -6.60
CA MET A 33 -0.35 -6.05 -7.21
C MET A 33 -1.88 -6.18 -7.25
N GLU A 34 -2.57 -5.10 -6.87
CA GLU A 34 -4.03 -5.06 -6.83
C GLU A 34 -4.62 -3.82 -7.55
N PRO A 35 -4.35 -3.60 -8.86
CA PRO A 35 -4.89 -2.45 -9.58
C PRO A 35 -6.41 -2.53 -9.75
N THR A 36 -7.09 -1.42 -9.46
CA THR A 36 -8.56 -1.31 -9.46
C THR A 36 -9.08 -0.41 -10.58
N PHE A 37 -10.23 -0.78 -11.14
CA PHE A 37 -10.89 -0.09 -12.24
C PHE A 37 -12.37 0.09 -11.94
N GLN A 38 -12.95 1.23 -12.27
CA GLN A 38 -14.38 1.46 -12.12
C GLN A 38 -15.03 1.88 -13.43
N SER A 39 -16.35 1.78 -13.47
CA SER A 39 -17.18 2.49 -14.43
C SER A 39 -18.21 3.32 -13.68
N ARG A 40 -18.76 4.36 -14.32
CA ARG A 40 -19.88 5.12 -13.74
C ARG A 40 -21.02 4.19 -13.27
N LYS A 41 -21.26 3.10 -14.00
CA LYS A 41 -22.32 2.15 -13.69
C LYS A 41 -21.98 1.23 -12.52
N SER A 42 -20.72 0.84 -12.32
CA SER A 42 -20.31 0.04 -11.15
C SER A 42 -20.50 0.85 -9.85
N VAL A 43 -20.10 2.12 -9.84
CA VAL A 43 -20.28 3.03 -8.69
C VAL A 43 -21.77 3.30 -8.42
N GLN A 44 -22.56 3.61 -9.46
CA GLN A 44 -24.01 3.83 -9.31
C GLN A 44 -24.75 2.60 -8.79
N LYS A 45 -24.33 1.40 -9.20
CA LYS A 45 -24.92 0.14 -8.73
C LYS A 45 -24.59 -0.11 -7.27
N TRP A 46 -23.34 0.07 -6.87
CA TRP A 46 -22.96 -0.09 -5.48
C TRP A 46 -23.79 0.84 -4.59
N ASN A 47 -23.76 2.15 -4.86
CA ASN A 47 -24.51 3.15 -4.10
C ASN A 47 -26.02 2.87 -4.00
N LYS A 48 -26.61 2.31 -5.06
CA LYS A 48 -28.03 1.95 -5.05
C LYS A 48 -28.28 0.68 -4.22
N MET A 49 -27.44 -0.33 -4.39
CA MET A 49 -27.69 -1.67 -3.85
C MET A 49 -27.25 -1.78 -2.40
N SER A 50 -26.10 -1.25 -2.01
CA SER A 50 -25.61 -1.28 -0.61
C SER A 50 -26.49 -0.51 0.37
N ALA A 51 -27.37 0.37 -0.12
CA ALA A 51 -28.38 1.06 0.69
C ALA A 51 -29.52 0.15 1.18
N GLU A 52 -29.67 -1.04 0.61
CA GLU A 52 -30.73 -2.00 0.95
C GLU A 52 -30.15 -3.22 1.69
N ALA A 53 -30.90 -3.77 2.65
CA ALA A 53 -30.47 -4.97 3.37
C ALA A 53 -30.29 -6.15 2.40
N GLY A 54 -29.12 -6.80 2.44
CA GLY A 54 -28.73 -7.87 1.49
C GLY A 54 -28.36 -7.39 0.09
N GLY A 55 -28.34 -6.08 -0.15
CA GLY A 55 -28.02 -5.52 -1.47
C GLY A 55 -26.52 -5.55 -1.82
N GLU A 56 -25.63 -5.61 -0.83
CA GLU A 56 -24.19 -5.84 -1.06
C GLU A 56 -23.95 -7.21 -1.71
N ASP A 57 -24.53 -8.28 -1.17
CA ASP A 57 -24.46 -9.62 -1.78
C ASP A 57 -25.07 -9.66 -3.19
N ALA A 58 -26.16 -8.91 -3.40
CA ALA A 58 -26.80 -8.81 -4.69
C ALA A 58 -25.90 -8.09 -5.71
N TYR A 59 -25.07 -7.14 -5.27
CA TYR A 59 -24.14 -6.43 -6.14
C TYR A 59 -23.11 -7.37 -6.75
N PHE A 60 -22.52 -8.25 -5.93
CA PHE A 60 -21.55 -9.25 -6.39
C PHE A 60 -22.15 -10.31 -7.30
N LYS A 61 -23.48 -10.46 -7.30
CA LYS A 61 -24.24 -11.38 -8.18
C LYS A 61 -24.86 -10.67 -9.38
N ASP A 62 -24.65 -9.37 -9.54
CA ASP A 62 -25.32 -8.57 -10.57
C ASP A 62 -24.85 -8.92 -11.99
N ASP A 63 -25.82 -9.10 -12.90
CA ASP A 63 -25.58 -9.46 -14.30
C ASP A 63 -24.67 -8.48 -15.05
N TYR A 64 -24.71 -7.19 -14.73
CA TYR A 64 -23.82 -6.24 -15.39
C TYR A 64 -22.39 -6.37 -14.88
N MET A 65 -22.21 -6.55 -13.56
CA MET A 65 -20.88 -6.73 -12.96
C MET A 65 -20.22 -8.00 -13.52
N LEU A 66 -20.89 -9.15 -13.43
CA LEU A 66 -20.37 -10.43 -13.90
C LEU A 66 -20.12 -10.46 -15.42
N ARG A 67 -21.01 -9.87 -16.23
CA ARG A 67 -20.78 -9.78 -17.69
C ARG A 67 -19.61 -8.87 -18.04
N THR A 68 -19.41 -7.79 -17.30
CA THR A 68 -18.30 -6.86 -17.54
C THR A 68 -16.96 -7.53 -17.21
N GLN A 69 -16.86 -8.18 -16.05
CA GLN A 69 -15.70 -8.98 -15.65
C GLN A 69 -15.33 -10.02 -16.73
N LYS A 70 -16.31 -10.85 -17.16
CA LYS A 70 -16.11 -11.84 -18.23
C LYS A 70 -15.68 -11.21 -19.55
N ARG A 71 -16.23 -10.05 -19.91
CA ARG A 71 -15.89 -9.33 -21.14
C ARG A 71 -14.44 -8.84 -21.13
N VAL A 72 -13.98 -8.28 -20.00
CA VAL A 72 -12.60 -7.82 -19.84
C VAL A 72 -11.64 -8.97 -20.08
N ILE A 73 -11.80 -10.06 -19.33
CA ILE A 73 -10.88 -11.21 -19.36
C ILE A 73 -10.84 -11.89 -20.73
N ARG A 74 -12.01 -12.09 -21.37
CA ARG A 74 -12.05 -12.62 -22.74
C ARG A 74 -11.35 -11.71 -23.75
N ARG A 75 -11.46 -10.37 -23.57
CA ARG A 75 -10.80 -9.42 -24.47
C ARG A 75 -9.29 -9.40 -24.26
N ILE A 76 -8.83 -9.57 -23.02
CA ILE A 76 -7.40 -9.73 -22.69
C ILE A 76 -6.85 -10.95 -23.41
N ARG A 77 -7.44 -12.14 -23.17
CA ARG A 77 -7.01 -13.39 -23.82
C ARG A 77 -6.93 -13.24 -25.34
N LYS A 78 -8.00 -12.73 -25.96
CA LYS A 78 -8.04 -12.53 -27.41
C LYS A 78 -6.95 -11.57 -27.88
N SER A 79 -6.79 -10.44 -27.21
CA SER A 79 -5.76 -9.44 -27.57
C SER A 79 -4.34 -10.00 -27.40
N TYR A 80 -4.14 -10.85 -26.40
CA TYR A 80 -2.88 -11.52 -26.15
C TYR A 80 -2.54 -12.51 -27.27
N GLU A 81 -3.48 -13.40 -27.61
CA GLU A 81 -3.33 -14.36 -28.71
C GLU A 81 -3.04 -13.64 -30.04
N GLU A 82 -3.80 -12.57 -30.35
CA GLU A 82 -3.60 -11.73 -31.55
C GLU A 82 -2.17 -11.15 -31.60
N GLN A 83 -1.72 -10.51 -30.52
CA GLN A 83 -0.40 -9.85 -30.48
C GLN A 83 0.77 -10.85 -30.39
N ARG A 84 0.55 -12.01 -29.77
CA ARG A 84 1.54 -13.09 -29.74
C ARG A 84 1.77 -13.64 -31.14
N ASP A 85 0.70 -13.87 -31.90
CA ASP A 85 0.79 -14.35 -33.29
C ASP A 85 1.46 -13.33 -34.23
N GLU A 86 1.40 -12.03 -33.88
CA GLU A 86 2.16 -10.95 -34.53
C GLU A 86 3.64 -10.87 -34.10
N GLY A 87 4.08 -11.65 -33.11
CA GLY A 87 5.45 -11.64 -32.61
C GLY A 87 5.80 -10.42 -31.76
N GLN A 88 4.83 -9.82 -31.07
CA GLN A 88 5.09 -8.68 -30.18
C GLN A 88 5.98 -9.07 -29.00
N ALA A 89 7.00 -8.26 -28.69
CA ALA A 89 8.04 -8.61 -27.71
C ALA A 89 7.53 -8.78 -26.27
N HIS A 90 6.43 -8.11 -25.90
CA HIS A 90 5.79 -8.23 -24.59
C HIS A 90 4.86 -9.45 -24.46
N CYS A 91 4.67 -10.24 -25.53
CA CYS A 91 3.98 -11.53 -25.48
C CYS A 91 4.95 -12.65 -25.09
N MET A 92 5.43 -12.60 -23.85
CA MET A 92 6.50 -13.48 -23.33
C MET A 92 6.06 -14.93 -23.03
N PHE A 93 4.77 -15.15 -22.82
CA PHE A 93 4.19 -16.44 -22.46
C PHE A 93 3.76 -17.21 -23.71
N ALA A 94 3.97 -18.53 -23.71
CA ALA A 94 3.66 -19.39 -24.84
C ALA A 94 2.15 -19.50 -25.06
N ARG A 95 1.36 -19.56 -23.98
CA ARG A 95 -0.10 -19.66 -24.04
C ARG A 95 -0.77 -18.95 -22.89
N VAL A 96 -2.04 -18.60 -23.08
CA VAL A 96 -2.91 -18.10 -22.03
C VAL A 96 -4.14 -19.00 -21.92
N GLU A 97 -4.45 -19.41 -20.70
CA GLU A 97 -5.62 -20.20 -20.37
C GLU A 97 -6.61 -19.35 -19.58
N LEU A 98 -7.89 -19.51 -19.89
CA LEU A 98 -8.97 -18.89 -19.11
C LEU A 98 -9.52 -19.95 -18.18
N ASP A 99 -9.36 -19.72 -16.88
CA ASP A 99 -9.97 -20.52 -15.84
C ASP A 99 -11.18 -19.77 -15.23
N ASP A 100 -12.31 -20.48 -15.18
CA ASP A 100 -13.60 -20.00 -14.64
C ASP A 100 -13.88 -20.77 -13.34
N ASP A 101 -12.93 -20.68 -12.39
CA ASP A 101 -13.06 -21.35 -11.10
C ASP A 101 -13.94 -20.55 -10.12
N LEU A 102 -14.56 -21.29 -9.21
CA LEU A 102 -15.17 -20.73 -8.03
C LEU A 102 -14.06 -20.52 -7.00
N ASP A 103 -13.92 -19.29 -6.50
CA ASP A 103 -12.97 -19.07 -5.42
C ASP A 103 -13.40 -19.82 -4.14
N GLN A 104 -12.56 -19.69 -3.13
CA GLN A 104 -12.81 -20.23 -1.79
C GLN A 104 -14.13 -19.78 -1.12
N TRP A 105 -14.82 -18.78 -1.69
CA TRP A 105 -16.11 -18.25 -1.24
C TRP A 105 -17.28 -18.67 -2.13
N GLN A 106 -17.06 -19.59 -3.07
CA GLN A 106 -18.01 -19.93 -4.13
C GLN A 106 -18.39 -18.72 -5.00
N VAL A 107 -17.53 -17.68 -5.00
CA VAL A 107 -17.67 -16.51 -5.86
C VAL A 107 -16.91 -16.80 -7.13
N ARG A 108 -17.60 -16.70 -8.26
CA ARG A 108 -17.01 -16.93 -9.57
C ARG A 108 -15.93 -15.88 -9.83
N ARG A 109 -14.68 -16.33 -9.94
CA ARG A 109 -13.57 -15.48 -10.38
C ARG A 109 -13.29 -15.77 -11.85
N GLN A 110 -12.60 -14.83 -12.47
CA GLN A 110 -12.07 -15.04 -13.81
C GLN A 110 -10.55 -14.96 -13.68
N SER A 111 -9.89 -16.09 -13.87
CA SER A 111 -8.44 -16.19 -13.82
C SER A 111 -7.88 -16.37 -15.22
N LEU A 112 -6.78 -15.67 -15.50
CA LEU A 112 -5.94 -15.91 -16.67
C LEU A 112 -4.62 -16.51 -16.21
N LEU A 113 -4.31 -17.70 -16.71
CA LEU A 113 -3.02 -18.36 -16.47
C LEU A 113 -2.16 -18.21 -17.71
N PHE A 114 -1.08 -17.45 -17.58
CA PHE A 114 -0.11 -17.23 -18.66
C PHE A 114 1.07 -18.19 -18.47
N HIS A 115 1.16 -19.19 -19.33
CA HIS A 115 2.13 -20.28 -19.21
C HIS A 115 3.37 -20.03 -20.06
N TRP A 116 4.52 -20.37 -19.51
CA TRP A 116 5.80 -20.41 -20.22
C TRP A 116 5.83 -21.54 -21.26
N ALA A 117 6.86 -21.51 -22.11
CA ALA A 117 7.11 -22.60 -23.05
C ALA A 117 7.53 -23.90 -22.34
N ASP A 118 8.23 -23.77 -21.21
CA ASP A 118 8.47 -24.86 -20.27
C ASP A 118 7.26 -24.98 -19.34
N GLU A 119 6.53 -26.10 -19.43
CA GLU A 119 5.30 -26.32 -18.65
C GLU A 119 5.57 -26.62 -17.18
N GLU A 120 6.83 -26.89 -16.79
CA GLU A 120 7.22 -27.08 -15.38
C GLU A 120 7.33 -25.74 -14.64
N LEU A 121 7.45 -24.62 -15.36
CA LEU A 121 7.51 -23.29 -14.77
C LEU A 121 6.13 -22.81 -14.33
N GLU A 122 6.07 -22.23 -13.13
CA GLU A 122 4.84 -21.65 -12.58
C GLU A 122 4.27 -20.58 -13.53
N PRO A 123 2.98 -20.66 -13.91
CA PRO A 123 2.35 -19.64 -14.75
C PRO A 123 2.15 -18.34 -13.98
N LEU A 124 2.16 -17.21 -14.70
CA LEU A 124 1.66 -15.96 -14.13
C LEU A 124 0.13 -16.03 -14.06
N GLU A 125 -0.42 -15.94 -12.85
CA GLU A 125 -1.85 -15.86 -12.64
C GLU A 125 -2.32 -14.40 -12.49
N VAL A 126 -3.29 -14.01 -13.33
CA VAL A 126 -3.99 -12.74 -13.25
C VAL A 126 -5.45 -13.01 -12.92
N ARG A 127 -5.86 -12.70 -11.69
CA ARG A 127 -7.25 -12.83 -11.24
C ARG A 127 -7.95 -11.49 -11.38
N LEU A 128 -9.17 -11.48 -11.94
CA LEU A 128 -10.05 -10.31 -11.89
C LEU A 128 -11.25 -10.63 -11.00
N SER A 129 -11.42 -9.87 -9.93
CA SER A 129 -12.52 -9.96 -8.96
C SER A 129 -13.35 -8.68 -8.92
N LEU A 130 -14.38 -8.70 -8.07
CA LEU A 130 -15.23 -7.57 -7.77
C LEU A 130 -14.95 -7.15 -6.32
N ASP A 131 -14.85 -5.85 -6.09
CA ASP A 131 -14.83 -5.22 -4.76
C ASP A 131 -15.93 -4.13 -4.77
N PRO A 132 -16.34 -3.51 -3.64
CA PRO A 132 -17.23 -2.36 -3.67
C PRO A 132 -16.79 -1.34 -4.73
N GLU A 133 -17.74 -0.98 -5.60
CA GLU A 133 -17.55 0.01 -6.68
C GLU A 133 -16.58 -0.36 -7.81
N THR A 134 -15.72 -1.37 -7.62
CA THR A 134 -14.58 -1.63 -8.50
C THR A 134 -14.52 -3.05 -9.07
N PHE A 135 -13.74 -3.17 -10.14
CA PHE A 135 -13.16 -4.39 -10.62
C PHE A 135 -11.70 -4.38 -10.21
N GLU A 136 -11.28 -5.37 -9.45
CA GLU A 136 -9.96 -5.44 -8.84
C GLU A 136 -9.18 -6.59 -9.48
N TYR A 137 -7.97 -6.31 -9.96
CA TYR A 137 -7.05 -7.40 -10.24
C TYR A 137 -6.39 -7.86 -8.95
N SER A 138 -6.08 -9.16 -8.86
CA SER A 138 -5.18 -9.70 -7.85
C SER A 138 -4.10 -10.50 -8.59
N ILE A 139 -2.88 -9.97 -8.59
CA ILE A 139 -1.72 -10.53 -9.26
C ILE A 139 -0.66 -10.72 -8.19
N LYS A 140 -0.61 -11.92 -7.61
CA LYS A 140 0.31 -12.21 -6.52
C LYS A 140 0.67 -13.69 -6.52
N PRO A 141 1.96 -14.00 -6.34
CA PRO A 141 3.13 -13.12 -6.37
C PRO A 141 3.66 -12.85 -7.79
N VAL A 142 4.37 -11.74 -7.94
CA VAL A 142 5.14 -11.37 -9.13
C VAL A 142 6.60 -11.14 -8.71
N PRO A 143 7.59 -11.80 -9.31
CA PRO A 143 9.00 -11.53 -9.00
C PRO A 143 9.35 -10.05 -9.17
N LEU A 144 10.01 -9.45 -8.17
CA LEU A 144 10.40 -8.03 -8.22
C LEU A 144 11.32 -7.74 -9.42
N ALA A 145 12.17 -8.70 -9.79
CA ALA A 145 13.07 -8.59 -10.94
C ALA A 145 12.34 -8.26 -12.26
N TRP A 146 11.11 -8.74 -12.44
CA TRP A 146 10.34 -8.52 -13.67
C TRP A 146 9.98 -7.05 -13.90
N PHE A 147 9.91 -6.24 -12.85
CA PHE A 147 9.58 -4.82 -12.95
C PHE A 147 10.70 -3.98 -13.60
N TYR A 148 11.90 -4.55 -13.74
CA TYR A 148 13.01 -3.91 -14.44
C TYR A 148 13.08 -4.29 -15.93
N ASP A 149 12.22 -5.21 -16.39
CA ASP A 149 12.14 -5.61 -17.80
C ASP A 149 10.95 -4.93 -18.51
N GLU A 150 11.27 -4.11 -19.50
CA GLU A 150 10.28 -3.37 -20.30
C GLU A 150 9.24 -4.28 -20.97
N ARG A 151 9.58 -5.55 -21.29
CA ARG A 151 8.63 -6.51 -21.85
C ARG A 151 7.48 -6.77 -20.87
N PHE A 152 7.76 -6.88 -19.58
CA PHE A 152 6.75 -7.11 -18.56
C PHE A 152 5.91 -5.85 -18.29
N VAL A 153 6.56 -4.69 -18.19
CA VAL A 153 5.83 -3.41 -18.02
C VAL A 153 4.87 -3.16 -19.19
N GLN A 154 5.32 -3.44 -20.42
CA GLN A 154 4.51 -3.32 -21.61
C GLN A 154 3.40 -4.38 -21.68
N PHE A 155 3.63 -5.60 -21.18
CA PHE A 155 2.59 -6.63 -21.02
C PHE A 155 1.46 -6.12 -20.11
N LEU A 156 1.80 -5.55 -18.95
CA LEU A 156 0.83 -4.96 -18.03
C LEU A 156 0.06 -3.80 -18.70
N GLU A 157 0.75 -2.93 -19.42
CA GLU A 157 0.15 -1.78 -20.12
C GLU A 157 -0.86 -2.22 -21.19
N GLU A 158 -0.47 -3.13 -22.10
CA GLU A 158 -1.32 -3.54 -23.22
C GLU A 158 -2.53 -4.35 -22.78
N PHE A 159 -2.33 -5.26 -21.82
CA PHE A 159 -3.36 -6.22 -21.48
C PHE A 159 -4.14 -5.81 -20.24
N LEU A 160 -3.47 -5.38 -19.17
CA LEU A 160 -4.15 -5.15 -17.89
C LEU A 160 -4.65 -3.71 -17.72
N TRP A 161 -4.01 -2.73 -18.38
CA TRP A 161 -4.43 -1.31 -18.36
C TRP A 161 -5.26 -0.92 -19.58
N LYS A 162 -4.75 -1.12 -20.80
CA LYS A 162 -5.40 -0.63 -22.02
C LYS A 162 -6.71 -1.37 -22.32
N VAL A 163 -6.83 -2.67 -22.03
CA VAL A 163 -8.08 -3.41 -22.32
C VAL A 163 -9.26 -2.91 -21.49
N PRO A 164 -9.21 -2.82 -20.14
CA PRO A 164 -10.31 -2.22 -19.37
C PRO A 164 -10.62 -0.79 -19.80
N ARG A 165 -9.60 0.02 -20.10
CA ARG A 165 -9.79 1.41 -20.59
C ARG A 165 -10.55 1.47 -21.92
N LYS A 166 -10.20 0.61 -22.88
CA LYS A 166 -10.93 0.48 -24.15
C LYS A 166 -12.38 0.00 -23.96
N LEU A 167 -12.68 -0.65 -22.82
CA LEU A 167 -14.03 -1.06 -22.43
C LEU A 167 -14.80 0.01 -21.63
N GLY A 168 -14.23 1.21 -21.48
CA GLY A 168 -14.88 2.35 -20.82
C GLY A 168 -14.72 2.35 -19.30
N MET A 169 -13.77 1.58 -18.78
CA MET A 169 -13.40 1.58 -17.36
C MET A 169 -12.23 2.55 -17.13
N SER A 170 -12.12 3.12 -15.94
CA SER A 170 -10.99 3.98 -15.60
C SER A 170 -10.69 3.96 -14.11
N PHE A 171 -9.53 4.51 -13.77
CA PHE A 171 -9.06 4.70 -12.40
C PHE A 171 -9.71 5.95 -11.80
N ALA A 172 -10.16 5.87 -10.55
CA ALA A 172 -10.57 7.05 -9.80
C ALA A 172 -10.01 7.03 -8.38
N MET A 173 -9.70 8.22 -7.86
CA MET A 173 -9.15 8.42 -6.51
C MET A 173 -10.15 8.09 -5.40
N ALA A 174 -11.44 8.39 -5.60
CA ALA A 174 -12.44 8.32 -4.54
C ALA A 174 -12.96 6.91 -4.24
N HIS A 175 -12.80 5.97 -5.19
CA HIS A 175 -13.54 4.71 -5.18
C HIS A 175 -12.62 3.48 -5.22
N GLY A 176 -11.35 3.62 -4.84
CA GLY A 176 -10.39 2.51 -4.81
C GLY A 176 -8.97 2.91 -5.20
N GLY A 177 -8.03 2.02 -4.91
CA GLY A 177 -6.60 2.21 -5.13
C GLY A 177 -5.91 0.96 -5.64
N GLY A 178 -4.83 1.13 -6.40
CA GLY A 178 -3.95 0.05 -6.79
C GLY A 178 -2.99 -0.32 -5.66
N GLN A 179 -3.43 -1.16 -4.73
CA GLN A 179 -2.57 -1.56 -3.60
C GLN A 179 -1.42 -2.44 -4.10
N PHE A 180 -0.31 -2.46 -3.36
CA PHE A 180 0.69 -3.49 -3.57
C PHE A 180 1.27 -3.97 -2.24
N SER A 181 1.94 -5.12 -2.28
CA SER A 181 2.58 -5.70 -1.11
C SER A 181 3.93 -6.27 -1.47
N LEU A 182 4.92 -6.13 -0.59
CA LEU A 182 6.24 -6.71 -0.76
C LEU A 182 6.37 -7.96 0.13
N SER A 183 7.02 -9.01 -0.36
CA SER A 183 7.29 -10.22 0.42
C SER A 183 7.90 -9.89 1.79
N ALA A 184 7.31 -10.37 2.88
CA ALA A 184 7.66 -9.97 4.24
C ALA A 184 9.10 -10.31 4.59
N LYS A 185 9.64 -11.39 4.02
CA LYS A 185 11.04 -11.83 4.20
C LYS A 185 12.07 -10.70 3.97
N THR A 186 11.78 -9.75 3.09
CA THR A 186 12.67 -8.61 2.80
C THR A 186 12.81 -7.65 3.98
N VAL A 187 11.74 -7.43 4.74
CA VAL A 187 11.69 -6.47 5.86
C VAL A 187 11.88 -7.12 7.23
N MET A 188 12.01 -8.45 7.28
CA MET A 188 12.25 -9.19 8.52
C MET A 188 13.74 -9.24 8.94
N THR A 189 14.62 -8.59 8.19
CA THR A 189 16.06 -8.52 8.50
C THR A 189 16.48 -7.14 8.99
N GLY A 190 17.53 -7.12 9.81
CA GLY A 190 18.06 -5.89 10.41
C GLY A 190 16.97 -5.06 11.11
N SER A 191 17.03 -3.74 10.96
CA SER A 191 16.00 -2.80 11.46
C SER A 191 14.99 -2.35 10.40
N LEU A 192 14.97 -2.94 9.20
CA LEU A 192 14.30 -2.36 8.04
C LEU A 192 12.80 -2.10 8.26
N LEU A 193 12.06 -3.03 8.90
CA LEU A 193 10.64 -2.80 9.22
C LEU A 193 10.43 -1.61 10.17
N ALA A 194 11.27 -1.47 11.19
CA ALA A 194 11.20 -0.35 12.12
C ALA A 194 11.57 0.98 11.44
N ASP A 195 12.58 0.94 10.57
CA ASP A 195 13.04 2.10 9.80
C ASP A 195 12.01 2.55 8.75
N ASP A 196 11.30 1.63 8.09
CA ASP A 196 10.17 1.95 7.20
C ASP A 196 9.02 2.61 7.97
N ILE A 197 8.69 2.11 9.17
CA ILE A 197 7.64 2.71 10.01
C ILE A 197 8.05 4.10 10.49
N ALA A 198 9.29 4.28 10.92
CA ALA A 198 9.84 5.58 11.31
C ALA A 198 9.87 6.57 10.12
N THR A 199 10.21 6.08 8.93
CA THR A 199 10.16 6.86 7.68
C THR A 199 8.73 7.33 7.39
N LYS A 200 7.73 6.43 7.41
CA LYS A 200 6.33 6.80 7.19
C LYS A 200 5.77 7.75 8.24
N LEU A 201 6.27 7.68 9.49
CA LEU A 201 5.99 8.74 10.46
C LEU A 201 6.56 10.08 10.00
N ASN A 202 7.80 10.13 9.52
CA ASN A 202 8.44 11.38 9.09
C ASN A 202 7.93 11.92 7.74
N HIS A 203 7.25 11.08 6.96
CA HIS A 203 6.79 11.38 5.61
C HIS A 203 5.26 11.21 5.46
N PRO A 204 4.42 11.86 6.29
CA PRO A 204 2.96 11.72 6.20
C PRO A 204 2.38 12.30 4.91
N GLU A 205 3.18 13.05 4.13
CA GLU A 205 2.82 13.45 2.77
C GLU A 205 2.60 12.27 1.83
N LEU A 206 3.20 11.11 2.11
CA LEU A 206 3.09 9.94 1.25
C LEU A 206 1.64 9.42 1.19
N ALA A 207 0.87 9.39 2.28
CA ALA A 207 -0.58 9.11 2.20
C ALA A 207 -1.44 10.29 1.75
N THR A 208 -1.01 11.51 2.05
CA THR A 208 -1.94 12.66 2.04
C THR A 208 -1.82 13.48 0.76
N TRP A 209 -0.61 13.84 0.37
CA TRP A 209 -0.34 14.80 -0.69
C TRP A 209 0.23 14.18 -1.97
N ILE A 210 0.94 13.06 -1.86
CA ILE A 210 1.58 12.40 -3.00
C ILE A 210 0.64 11.38 -3.66
N MET A 211 -0.36 10.89 -2.92
CA MET A 211 -1.37 9.93 -3.40
C MET A 211 -2.72 10.60 -3.70
N ASP A 212 -2.68 11.93 -3.91
CA ASP A 212 -3.76 12.78 -4.38
C ASP A 212 -4.95 13.00 -3.43
N TRP A 213 -5.18 12.11 -2.48
CA TRP A 213 -6.26 12.21 -1.50
C TRP A 213 -5.87 11.42 -0.25
N PRO A 214 -5.94 12.04 0.95
CA PRO A 214 -5.93 11.25 2.18
C PRO A 214 -7.21 10.41 2.19
N ASN A 215 -7.11 9.17 1.74
CA ASN A 215 -8.22 8.22 1.75
C ASN A 215 -8.32 7.59 3.15
N PRO A 216 -9.53 7.36 3.69
CA PRO A 216 -9.69 6.52 4.89
C PRO A 216 -9.01 5.16 4.81
N ASP A 217 -8.77 4.61 3.61
CA ASP A 217 -8.05 3.36 3.40
C ASP A 217 -6.52 3.46 3.55
N ASP A 218 -5.97 4.67 3.48
CA ASP A 218 -4.54 4.93 3.58
C ASP A 218 -4.25 6.06 4.55
N ARG A 219 -4.43 5.76 5.83
CA ARG A 219 -4.25 6.74 6.91
C ARG A 219 -2.79 6.92 7.29
N ALA A 220 -2.33 8.17 7.24
CA ALA A 220 -1.02 8.55 7.77
C ALA A 220 -0.84 8.09 9.24
N PHE A 221 0.35 7.63 9.58
CA PHE A 221 0.67 7.27 10.98
C PHE A 221 0.56 8.48 11.92
N ARG A 222 0.69 9.70 11.39
CA ARG A 222 0.49 10.97 12.10
C ARG A 222 -0.92 11.56 12.05
N ALA A 223 -1.90 10.86 11.48
CA ALA A 223 -3.24 11.41 11.26
C ALA A 223 -3.91 11.98 12.53
N THR A 224 -3.56 11.48 13.72
CA THR A 224 -3.98 12.05 15.01
C THR A 224 -2.81 12.00 16.02
N ARG A 225 -2.76 12.92 16.99
CA ARG A 225 -1.76 12.90 18.08
C ARG A 225 -1.67 11.54 18.81
N PRO A 226 -2.80 10.90 19.23
CA PRO A 226 -2.72 9.61 19.91
C PRO A 226 -2.13 8.51 19.03
N ARG A 227 -2.42 8.52 17.72
CA ARG A 227 -1.87 7.56 16.77
C ARG A 227 -0.37 7.75 16.61
N ALA A 228 0.08 8.99 16.39
CA ALA A 228 1.50 9.32 16.27
C ALA A 228 2.28 8.86 17.51
N ALA A 229 1.79 9.19 18.70
CA ALA A 229 2.40 8.80 19.97
C ALA A 229 2.47 7.28 20.17
N ALA A 230 1.47 6.52 19.69
CA ALA A 230 1.48 5.07 19.77
C ALA A 230 2.57 4.43 18.88
N PHE A 231 2.76 4.96 17.66
CA PHE A 231 3.84 4.54 16.77
C PHE A 231 5.22 5.00 17.28
N GLU A 232 5.34 6.20 17.81
CA GLU A 232 6.57 6.67 18.44
C GLU A 232 6.97 5.77 19.62
N LYS A 233 6.01 5.48 20.51
CA LYS A 233 6.24 4.61 21.66
C LYS A 233 6.74 3.23 21.25
N ILE A 234 6.13 2.60 20.24
CA ILE A 234 6.52 1.24 19.86
C ILE A 234 7.90 1.21 19.18
N LEU A 235 8.28 2.26 18.46
CA LEU A 235 9.64 2.42 17.93
C LEU A 235 10.68 2.63 19.04
N LEU A 236 10.33 3.39 20.08
CA LEU A 236 11.19 3.51 21.28
C LEU A 236 11.37 2.17 21.97
N ASP A 237 10.30 1.38 22.12
CA ASP A 237 10.37 0.03 22.69
C ASP A 237 11.23 -0.91 21.82
N TYR A 238 11.16 -0.77 20.49
CA TYR A 238 12.01 -1.50 19.53
C TYR A 238 13.49 -1.22 19.74
N TRP A 239 13.89 0.06 19.71
CA TRP A 239 15.30 0.45 19.88
C TRP A 239 15.82 0.24 21.30
N ALA A 240 14.93 0.13 22.29
CA ALA A 240 15.29 -0.33 23.63
C ALA A 240 15.54 -1.84 23.73
N GLY A 241 15.38 -2.62 22.64
CA GLY A 241 15.60 -4.06 22.63
C GLY A 241 14.51 -4.87 23.33
N ARG A 242 13.32 -4.28 23.54
CA ARG A 242 12.25 -4.89 24.34
C ARG A 242 11.50 -6.01 23.62
N PHE A 243 11.62 -6.11 22.31
CA PHE A 243 11.06 -7.24 21.53
C PHE A 243 12.04 -8.40 21.39
N HIS A 244 13.30 -8.22 21.79
CA HIS A 244 14.35 -9.19 21.56
C HIS A 244 14.08 -10.49 22.35
N PRO A 245 14.31 -11.68 21.79
CA PRO A 245 14.02 -12.94 22.50
C PRO A 245 14.83 -13.12 23.80
N ARG A 246 16.01 -12.50 23.91
CA ARG A 246 16.77 -12.45 25.18
C ARG A 246 16.11 -11.58 26.27
N ALA A 247 15.16 -10.71 25.92
CA ALA A 247 14.37 -9.91 26.85
C ALA A 247 12.96 -10.50 27.06
N ASN A 248 12.32 -10.96 25.98
CA ASN A 248 10.93 -11.46 25.97
C ASN A 248 10.77 -12.98 26.13
N GLY A 249 11.86 -13.74 26.03
CA GLY A 249 11.82 -15.19 25.85
C GLY A 249 11.80 -15.58 24.37
N LEU A 250 12.22 -16.82 24.09
CA LEU A 250 12.16 -17.39 22.74
C LEU A 250 10.70 -17.57 22.34
N LEU A 251 10.36 -17.14 21.13
CA LEU A 251 9.03 -17.32 20.55
C LEU A 251 8.96 -18.65 19.81
N THR A 252 7.80 -19.30 19.87
CA THR A 252 7.50 -20.56 19.20
C THR A 252 6.29 -20.45 18.28
N ALA A 253 6.03 -21.47 17.46
CA ALA A 253 4.84 -21.53 16.61
C ALA A 253 3.54 -21.32 17.41
N GLU A 254 3.46 -21.85 18.63
CA GLU A 254 2.38 -21.59 19.58
C GLU A 254 2.09 -20.09 19.77
N ASN A 255 3.13 -19.25 19.91
CA ASN A 255 2.96 -17.81 20.06
C ASN A 255 2.23 -17.20 18.86
N ALA A 256 2.59 -17.62 17.64
CA ALA A 256 1.98 -17.14 16.40
C ALA A 256 0.57 -17.68 16.20
N LEU A 257 0.36 -18.99 16.37
CA LEU A 257 -0.94 -19.64 16.20
C LEU A 257 -1.99 -19.15 17.21
N LEU A 258 -1.57 -18.84 18.44
CA LEU A 258 -2.46 -18.29 19.48
C LEU A 258 -2.44 -16.76 19.57
N ASP A 259 -1.70 -16.10 18.67
CA ASP A 259 -1.47 -14.66 18.60
C ASP A 259 -1.15 -13.97 19.95
N ARG A 260 -0.16 -14.52 20.70
CA ARG A 260 0.17 -14.09 22.06
C ARG A 260 1.67 -14.03 22.34
N GLY A 261 2.05 -13.14 23.26
CA GLY A 261 3.44 -13.03 23.75
C GLY A 261 4.34 -12.09 22.93
N PHE A 262 3.76 -11.25 22.07
CA PHE A 262 4.52 -10.34 21.20
C PHE A 262 4.86 -8.98 21.82
N GLY A 263 4.20 -8.61 22.92
CA GLY A 263 4.36 -7.29 23.54
C GLY A 263 5.80 -7.03 24.03
N PRO A 264 6.20 -5.76 24.19
CA PRO A 264 7.55 -5.42 24.62
C PRO A 264 7.79 -5.80 26.10
N ALA A 265 8.98 -6.29 26.42
CA ALA A 265 9.44 -6.48 27.79
C ALA A 265 9.42 -5.16 28.58
N CYS A 266 9.17 -5.23 29.88
CA CYS A 266 9.25 -4.06 30.77
C CYS A 266 10.66 -3.45 30.78
N THR A 267 11.68 -4.31 30.71
CA THR A 267 13.11 -3.98 30.72
C THR A 267 13.85 -4.92 29.79
N ALA A 268 14.91 -4.44 29.14
CA ALA A 268 15.76 -5.23 28.27
C ALA A 268 17.23 -5.07 28.68
N PRO A 269 18.05 -6.14 28.61
CA PRO A 269 19.50 -6.03 28.71
C PRO A 269 20.10 -5.03 27.72
N GLU A 270 21.20 -4.41 28.11
CA GLU A 270 21.98 -3.57 27.20
C GLU A 270 22.62 -4.40 26.07
N GLY A 271 22.89 -3.76 24.93
CA GLY A 271 23.59 -4.40 23.80
C GLY A 271 22.74 -5.33 22.93
N LEU A 272 21.41 -5.37 23.14
CA LEU A 272 20.49 -6.14 22.30
C LEU A 272 20.16 -5.47 20.96
N MET A 273 20.48 -4.18 20.82
CA MET A 273 20.29 -3.39 19.61
C MET A 273 21.61 -2.73 19.21
N ASN A 274 21.85 -2.64 17.91
CA ASN A 274 22.97 -1.96 17.28
C ASN A 274 22.44 -0.88 16.34
N SER A 275 22.87 0.36 16.54
CA SER A 275 22.45 1.50 15.71
C SER A 275 22.83 1.40 14.24
N LYS A 276 23.73 0.49 13.86
CA LYS A 276 24.18 0.25 12.48
C LYS A 276 23.54 -0.96 11.81
N SER A 277 22.75 -1.77 12.53
CA SER A 277 22.21 -3.01 11.96
C SER A 277 20.87 -3.46 12.54
N GLY A 278 20.35 -2.80 13.58
CA GLY A 278 19.14 -3.23 14.28
C GLY A 278 19.41 -4.27 15.37
N PRO A 279 18.55 -5.29 15.54
CA PRO A 279 18.69 -6.31 16.58
C PRO A 279 20.03 -7.06 16.49
N ALA A 280 20.65 -7.35 17.63
CA ALA A 280 21.92 -8.05 17.70
C ALA A 280 21.73 -9.53 18.02
N GLY A 281 22.22 -10.43 17.17
CA GLY A 281 22.08 -11.86 17.39
C GLY A 281 22.27 -12.66 16.12
N ASP A 282 21.90 -13.93 16.17
CA ASP A 282 21.77 -14.74 14.96
C ASP A 282 20.51 -14.38 14.14
N ALA A 283 20.35 -15.00 12.97
CA ALA A 283 19.22 -14.73 12.08
C ALA A 283 17.85 -15.00 12.73
N ARG A 284 17.77 -15.99 13.62
CA ARG A 284 16.52 -16.31 14.34
C ARG A 284 16.21 -15.23 15.35
N GLU A 285 17.19 -14.75 16.10
CA GLU A 285 16.98 -13.70 17.09
C GLU A 285 16.50 -12.39 16.43
N VAL A 286 17.11 -12.04 15.29
CA VAL A 286 16.70 -10.90 14.48
C VAL A 286 15.26 -11.08 13.97
N PHE A 287 14.95 -12.25 13.39
CA PHE A 287 13.62 -12.56 12.91
C PHE A 287 12.57 -12.48 14.03
N GLN A 288 12.81 -13.12 15.17
CA GLN A 288 11.85 -13.13 16.29
C GLN A 288 11.59 -11.74 16.85
N ASN A 289 12.63 -10.90 16.98
CA ASN A 289 12.46 -9.51 17.37
C ASN A 289 11.55 -8.75 16.38
N ASN A 290 11.84 -8.86 15.08
CA ASN A 290 11.09 -8.17 14.03
C ASN A 290 9.67 -8.70 13.88
N PHE A 291 9.46 -10.00 14.04
CA PHE A 291 8.15 -10.63 14.01
C PHE A 291 7.28 -10.18 15.19
N ALA A 292 7.83 -10.17 16.41
CA ALA A 292 7.14 -9.68 17.60
C ALA A 292 6.82 -8.18 17.52
N PHE A 293 7.78 -7.38 17.07
CA PHE A 293 7.59 -5.97 16.79
C PHE A 293 6.44 -5.78 15.80
N GLY A 294 6.47 -6.49 14.66
CA GLY A 294 5.42 -6.44 13.66
C GLY A 294 4.05 -6.77 14.25
N ARG A 295 3.88 -7.95 14.87
CA ARG A 295 2.59 -8.34 15.46
C ARG A 295 2.12 -7.30 16.50
N THR A 296 3.03 -6.67 17.24
CA THR A 296 2.67 -5.61 18.20
C THR A 296 2.31 -4.28 17.55
N VAL A 297 2.93 -3.88 16.44
CA VAL A 297 2.54 -2.67 15.67
C VAL A 297 1.07 -2.73 15.30
N ARG A 298 0.61 -3.92 14.84
CA ARG A 298 -0.80 -4.19 14.60
C ARG A 298 -1.59 -3.89 15.88
N TRP A 299 -1.32 -4.59 16.97
CA TRP A 299 -2.15 -4.51 18.18
C TRP A 299 -2.16 -3.15 18.89
N ASN A 300 -1.04 -2.44 18.90
CA ASN A 300 -0.87 -1.29 19.79
C ASN A 300 -0.87 0.05 19.07
N ALA A 301 -0.41 0.11 17.82
CA ALA A 301 -0.31 1.38 17.09
C ALA A 301 -1.42 1.51 16.05
N GLN A 302 -1.59 0.51 15.19
CA GLN A 302 -2.59 0.57 14.12
C GLN A 302 -4.03 0.59 14.63
N ASN A 303 -4.28 0.01 15.81
CA ASN A 303 -5.58 0.01 16.51
C ASN A 303 -6.03 1.39 17.01
N ILE A 304 -5.14 2.39 17.03
CA ILE A 304 -5.50 3.74 17.46
C ILE A 304 -6.14 4.49 16.29
N HIS A 305 -7.45 4.70 16.37
CA HIS A 305 -8.27 5.30 15.31
C HIS A 305 -8.10 4.59 13.94
N PRO A 306 -8.41 3.27 13.84
CA PRO A 306 -8.02 2.42 12.72
C PRO A 306 -8.78 2.65 11.40
N GLY A 307 -9.66 3.66 11.32
CA GLY A 307 -10.49 3.97 10.15
C GLY A 307 -11.96 3.54 10.31
N TYR A 308 -12.50 2.78 9.36
CA TYR A 308 -13.91 2.31 9.31
C TYR A 308 -14.39 1.42 10.48
N TRP A 309 -13.73 1.43 11.64
CA TRP A 309 -14.10 0.66 12.84
C TRP A 309 -15.53 0.93 13.32
N GLN A 310 -16.06 2.10 12.97
CA GLN A 310 -17.42 2.49 13.32
C GLN A 310 -18.47 1.69 12.53
N SER A 311 -18.12 1.22 11.33
CA SER A 311 -19.04 0.50 10.43
C SER A 311 -19.16 -0.99 10.78
N ALA A 312 -18.13 -1.60 11.38
CA ALA A 312 -18.15 -3.03 11.71
C ALA A 312 -19.07 -3.32 12.92
N HIS A 313 -20.04 -4.22 12.76
CA HIS A 313 -21.09 -4.51 13.75
C HIS A 313 -21.05 -5.98 14.25
N PRO A 314 -21.21 -6.26 15.57
CA PRO A 314 -21.20 -7.64 16.10
C PRO A 314 -22.24 -8.59 15.50
N ASP A 315 -23.34 -8.03 15.00
CA ASP A 315 -24.42 -8.79 14.35
C ASP A 315 -24.17 -9.05 12.85
N GLU A 316 -23.05 -8.58 12.29
CA GLU A 316 -22.66 -8.92 10.92
C GLU A 316 -22.06 -10.32 10.87
N ASP A 317 -22.50 -11.12 9.90
CA ASP A 317 -21.95 -12.45 9.69
C ASP A 317 -20.44 -12.36 9.44
N GLY A 318 -19.66 -13.06 10.27
CA GLY A 318 -18.20 -13.01 10.20
C GLY A 318 -17.55 -11.82 10.92
N TYR A 319 -18.31 -11.01 11.69
CA TYR A 319 -17.70 -9.96 12.51
C TYR A 319 -16.67 -10.55 13.48
N ARG A 320 -15.45 -10.02 13.38
CA ARG A 320 -14.36 -10.33 14.27
C ARG A 320 -13.60 -9.04 14.59
N ALA A 321 -13.60 -8.64 15.86
CA ALA A 321 -13.00 -7.38 16.29
C ALA A 321 -11.48 -7.30 15.98
N ASP A 322 -10.80 -8.45 15.96
CA ASP A 322 -9.41 -8.61 15.54
C ASP A 322 -9.18 -8.47 14.02
N GLN A 323 -10.26 -8.59 13.24
CA GLN A 323 -10.29 -8.50 11.77
C GLN A 323 -10.81 -7.16 11.26
N ILE A 324 -11.06 -6.18 12.14
CA ILE A 324 -11.30 -4.80 11.72
C ILE A 324 -10.12 -4.39 10.84
N MET A 325 -10.43 -4.07 9.57
CA MET A 325 -9.44 -3.63 8.60
C MET A 325 -8.74 -2.39 9.14
N ARG A 326 -7.42 -2.49 9.31
CA ARG A 326 -6.57 -1.41 9.81
C ARG A 326 -6.01 -0.68 8.61
N TYR A 327 -6.53 0.50 8.37
CA TYR A 327 -6.14 1.29 7.23
C TYR A 327 -5.00 2.21 7.60
N SER A 328 -3.90 2.09 6.87
CA SER A 328 -2.71 2.93 6.98
C SER A 328 -1.66 2.64 5.91
N GLU A 329 -0.72 3.57 5.74
CA GLU A 329 0.42 3.53 4.79
C GLU A 329 1.28 2.27 4.84
N GLY A 330 1.19 1.52 5.94
CA GLY A 330 1.70 0.16 6.01
C GLY A 330 0.70 -0.73 6.73
N ASN A 331 0.56 -1.97 6.29
CA ASN A 331 -0.22 -2.97 7.01
C ASN A 331 0.43 -4.35 7.08
N LEU A 332 0.44 -4.92 8.30
CA LEU A 332 0.92 -6.27 8.60
C LEU A 332 -0.20 -7.30 8.52
N ASN A 333 -1.16 -7.08 7.63
CA ASN A 333 -2.31 -7.96 7.48
C ASN A 333 -1.94 -9.36 6.97
N ARG A 334 -0.67 -9.60 6.59
CA ARG A 334 -0.16 -10.89 6.13
C ARG A 334 1.19 -11.28 6.74
N LEU A 335 1.56 -10.78 7.92
CA LEU A 335 2.71 -11.34 8.65
C LEU A 335 2.25 -12.59 9.39
N GLN A 336 2.29 -13.74 8.72
CA GLN A 336 1.74 -15.01 9.18
C GLN A 336 2.73 -16.15 8.95
N ILE A 337 2.64 -17.19 9.78
CA ILE A 337 3.35 -18.47 9.58
C ILE A 337 2.44 -19.55 9.00
N ALA A 338 3.04 -20.59 8.42
CA ALA A 338 2.33 -21.80 8.02
C ALA A 338 1.54 -22.38 9.21
N GLY A 339 0.33 -22.88 8.96
CA GLY A 339 -0.61 -23.34 9.97
C GLY A 339 -1.54 -22.27 10.55
N GLU A 340 -1.27 -20.97 10.38
CA GLU A 340 -2.21 -19.92 10.79
C GLU A 340 -3.48 -19.92 9.93
N LEU A 341 -4.61 -19.50 10.51
CA LEU A 341 -5.83 -19.29 9.75
C LEU A 341 -5.73 -18.00 8.94
N HIS A 342 -6.06 -18.07 7.66
CA HIS A 342 -6.21 -16.89 6.81
C HIS A 342 -7.34 -16.01 7.36
N VAL A 343 -7.03 -14.74 7.64
CA VAL A 343 -7.95 -13.79 8.30
C VAL A 343 -9.29 -13.69 7.56
N LYS A 344 -9.26 -13.51 6.24
CA LYS A 344 -10.50 -13.50 5.45
C LYS A 344 -11.12 -14.90 5.30
N SER A 345 -10.45 -15.88 4.71
CA SER A 345 -11.08 -17.16 4.33
C SER A 345 -11.29 -18.21 5.41
N GLY A 346 -10.66 -18.05 6.58
CA GLY A 346 -10.73 -19.06 7.64
C GLY A 346 -10.09 -20.40 7.28
N LYS A 347 -9.35 -20.50 6.16
CA LYS A 347 -8.58 -21.69 5.77
C LYS A 347 -7.22 -21.69 6.46
N VAL A 348 -6.68 -22.88 6.71
CA VAL A 348 -5.31 -23.04 7.19
C VAL A 348 -4.34 -22.71 6.06
N LEU A 349 -3.42 -21.78 6.31
CA LEU A 349 -2.38 -21.37 5.37
C LEU A 349 -1.27 -22.43 5.33
N ASN A 350 -0.86 -22.87 4.15
CA ASN A 350 0.25 -23.80 3.97
C ASN A 350 0.15 -25.02 4.92
N GLU A 351 -1.03 -25.67 4.98
CA GLU A 351 -1.35 -26.72 5.97
C GLU A 351 -0.30 -27.84 6.04
N GLU A 352 0.22 -28.27 4.89
CA GLU A 352 1.25 -29.31 4.78
C GLU A 352 2.60 -28.90 5.38
N GLN A 353 2.82 -27.61 5.60
CA GLN A 353 4.03 -27.01 6.15
C GLN A 353 3.83 -26.52 7.59
N ALA A 354 2.69 -26.85 8.21
CA ALA A 354 2.40 -26.45 9.59
C ALA A 354 3.48 -26.99 10.55
N PRO A 355 4.13 -26.11 11.35
CA PRO A 355 5.19 -26.52 12.26
C PRO A 355 4.66 -27.28 13.48
N GLU A 356 5.57 -28.00 14.17
CA GLU A 356 5.30 -28.47 15.53
C GLU A 356 4.99 -27.29 16.46
N PHE A 357 4.07 -27.48 17.40
CA PHE A 357 3.51 -26.39 18.21
C PHE A 357 4.56 -25.64 19.05
N ASP A 358 5.57 -26.35 19.55
CA ASP A 358 6.68 -25.81 20.33
C ASP A 358 7.93 -25.50 19.49
N ALA A 359 7.85 -25.64 18.15
CA ALA A 359 8.94 -25.29 17.26
C ALA A 359 9.33 -23.81 17.43
N PRO A 360 10.63 -23.47 17.55
CA PRO A 360 11.07 -22.07 17.59
C PRO A 360 10.60 -21.32 16.34
N LEU A 361 10.12 -20.09 16.52
CA LEU A 361 9.82 -19.23 15.39
C LEU A 361 11.08 -18.95 14.58
N ASP A 362 11.01 -19.27 13.30
CA ASP A 362 12.10 -19.08 12.34
C ASP A 362 11.51 -18.51 11.04
N LEU A 363 12.37 -17.87 10.25
CA LEU A 363 11.98 -17.20 9.02
C LEU A 363 11.35 -18.17 8.00
N ALA A 364 11.85 -19.41 7.97
CA ALA A 364 11.33 -20.47 7.11
C ALA A 364 9.87 -20.86 7.42
N LEU A 365 9.34 -20.48 8.59
CA LEU A 365 7.95 -20.73 8.95
C LEU A 365 6.99 -19.72 8.34
N LEU A 366 7.46 -18.58 7.82
CA LEU A 366 6.59 -17.61 7.15
C LEU A 366 5.82 -18.29 6.02
N THR A 367 4.54 -17.93 5.86
CA THR A 367 3.78 -18.41 4.71
C THR A 367 4.41 -17.88 3.42
N THR A 368 4.25 -18.64 2.33
CA THR A 368 4.76 -18.23 1.00
C THR A 368 4.14 -16.94 0.48
N GLU A 369 3.01 -16.51 1.05
CA GLU A 369 2.31 -15.26 0.77
C GLU A 369 2.47 -14.19 1.85
N ALA A 370 3.35 -14.41 2.84
CA ALA A 370 3.59 -13.43 3.89
C ALA A 370 4.12 -12.12 3.28
N SER A 371 3.46 -11.00 3.56
CA SER A 371 3.81 -9.71 2.95
C SER A 371 3.62 -8.51 3.87
N TRP A 372 4.43 -7.49 3.62
CA TRP A 372 4.26 -6.13 4.11
C TRP A 372 3.46 -5.34 3.07
N GLU A 373 2.21 -5.00 3.40
CA GLU A 373 1.34 -4.26 2.49
C GLU A 373 1.65 -2.77 2.54
N ASN A 374 1.87 -2.16 1.37
CA ASN A 374 1.90 -0.72 1.21
C ASN A 374 0.55 -0.30 0.60
N ARG A 375 -0.30 0.29 1.45
CA ARG A 375 -1.69 0.61 1.09
C ARG A 375 -1.87 2.00 0.52
N ALA A 376 -0.77 2.72 0.27
CA ALA A 376 -0.81 3.96 -0.44
C ALA A 376 -1.49 3.76 -1.79
N GLN A 377 -2.73 4.25 -1.91
CA GLN A 377 -3.64 3.89 -3.00
C GLN A 377 -3.07 4.31 -4.36
N MET A 378 -2.44 3.37 -5.07
CA MET A 378 -1.72 3.66 -6.31
C MET A 378 -2.64 3.53 -7.52
N THR A 379 -3.79 4.20 -7.53
CA THR A 379 -4.55 4.32 -8.77
C THR A 379 -3.69 5.11 -9.76
N ARG A 380 -3.25 4.45 -10.83
CA ARG A 380 -2.35 5.02 -11.85
C ARG A 380 -2.93 4.80 -13.22
N THR A 381 -2.82 5.84 -14.06
CA THR A 381 -3.44 5.83 -15.40
C THR A 381 -2.71 4.94 -16.41
N SER A 382 -1.49 4.49 -16.08
CA SER A 382 -0.64 3.58 -16.86
C SER A 382 0.03 2.53 -15.97
N ALA A 383 0.40 1.39 -16.55
CA ALA A 383 1.18 0.37 -15.87
C ALA A 383 2.58 0.89 -15.54
N HIS A 384 3.18 1.69 -16.41
CA HIS A 384 4.49 2.28 -16.18
C HIS A 384 4.50 3.17 -14.93
N ASP A 385 3.55 4.10 -14.79
CA ASP A 385 3.47 4.95 -13.57
C ASP A 385 3.22 4.10 -12.30
N TYR A 386 2.55 2.96 -12.42
CA TYR A 386 2.32 1.99 -11.34
C TYR A 386 3.61 1.25 -10.96
N VAL A 387 4.39 0.80 -11.94
CA VAL A 387 5.70 0.18 -11.73
C VAL A 387 6.67 1.16 -11.09
N GLU A 388 6.78 2.38 -11.61
CA GLU A 388 7.64 3.43 -11.02
C GLU A 388 7.23 3.75 -9.58
N ALA A 389 5.95 3.58 -9.22
CA ALA A 389 5.52 3.77 -7.83
C ALA A 389 6.03 2.69 -6.88
N GLN A 390 6.01 1.45 -7.35
CA GLN A 390 6.51 0.30 -6.58
C GLN A 390 8.02 0.35 -6.47
N LEU A 391 8.72 0.62 -7.58
CA LEU A 391 10.17 0.75 -7.61
C LEU A 391 10.65 1.88 -6.71
N LEU A 392 9.98 3.06 -6.74
CA LEU A 392 10.28 4.15 -5.81
C LEU A 392 10.27 3.70 -4.34
N TYR A 393 9.27 2.92 -3.93
CA TYR A 393 9.20 2.39 -2.57
C TYR A 393 10.27 1.33 -2.28
N VAL A 394 10.44 0.38 -3.19
CA VAL A 394 11.43 -0.70 -3.08
C VAL A 394 12.85 -0.15 -2.97
N HIS A 395 13.19 0.80 -3.83
CA HIS A 395 14.50 1.46 -3.83
C HIS A 395 14.71 2.29 -2.56
N HIS A 396 13.67 2.91 -2.03
CA HIS A 396 13.75 3.58 -0.73
C HIS A 396 14.00 2.59 0.41
N LEU A 397 13.34 1.42 0.43
CA LEU A 397 13.64 0.36 1.39
C LEU A 397 15.09 -0.14 1.28
N GLN A 398 15.62 -0.31 0.06
CA GLN A 398 17.03 -0.65 -0.15
C GLN A 398 17.96 0.45 0.36
N TYR A 399 17.55 1.72 0.24
CA TYR A 399 18.29 2.85 0.80
C TYR A 399 18.30 2.79 2.33
N LEU A 400 17.14 2.56 2.97
CA LEU A 400 17.03 2.39 4.43
C LEU A 400 17.84 1.20 4.94
N GLN A 401 17.91 0.11 4.18
CA GLN A 401 18.74 -1.06 4.54
C GLN A 401 20.24 -0.68 4.64
N LYS A 402 20.71 0.29 3.84
CA LYS A 402 22.07 0.83 3.89
C LYS A 402 22.25 1.97 4.89
N HIS A 403 21.15 2.57 5.34
CA HIS A 403 21.11 3.70 6.27
C HIS A 403 20.14 3.40 7.43
N PRO A 404 20.43 2.37 8.24
CA PRO A 404 19.53 1.95 9.31
C PRO A 404 19.45 3.01 10.41
N HIS A 405 18.44 2.84 11.28
CA HIS A 405 18.18 3.71 12.43
C HIS A 405 17.66 5.10 12.02
N VAL A 406 16.54 5.09 11.30
CA VAL A 406 15.77 6.30 10.99
C VAL A 406 15.25 6.91 12.28
N ARG A 407 15.66 8.16 12.54
CA ARG A 407 15.21 8.89 13.72
C ARG A 407 13.86 9.53 13.47
N HIS A 408 12.96 9.39 14.43
CA HIS A 408 11.70 10.11 14.43
C HIS A 408 11.94 11.62 14.54
N ILE A 409 11.17 12.41 13.78
CA ILE A 409 11.14 13.87 13.86
C ILE A 409 9.95 14.26 14.75
N ASP A 410 10.18 14.88 15.90
CA ASP A 410 9.11 15.11 16.88
C ASP A 410 7.92 15.92 16.31
N SER A 411 8.18 16.91 15.45
CA SER A 411 7.14 17.75 14.85
C SER A 411 7.45 18.16 13.42
N LEU A 412 6.40 18.21 12.61
CA LEU A 412 6.39 18.64 11.22
C LEU A 412 5.41 19.81 11.03
N LEU A 413 5.64 20.70 10.07
CA LEU A 413 4.68 21.74 9.73
C LEU A 413 3.33 21.14 9.28
N GLN A 414 3.37 19.97 8.64
CA GLN A 414 2.19 19.19 8.27
C GLN A 414 1.32 18.77 9.46
N ASP A 415 1.83 18.74 10.71
CA ASP A 415 1.02 18.40 11.88
C ASP A 415 -0.19 19.35 12.03
N GLN A 416 -0.05 20.60 11.56
CA GLN A 416 -1.11 21.61 11.56
C GLN A 416 -2.37 21.20 10.80
N ILE A 417 -2.25 20.29 9.83
CA ILE A 417 -3.38 19.76 9.06
C ILE A 417 -3.62 18.27 9.33
N LEU A 418 -2.89 17.69 10.29
CA LEU A 418 -3.00 16.29 10.72
C LEU A 418 -3.37 16.25 12.21
N GLY A 419 -2.43 15.83 13.07
CA GLY A 419 -2.65 15.68 14.51
C GLY A 419 -3.16 16.95 15.22
N ASP A 420 -2.89 18.13 14.68
CA ASP A 420 -3.22 19.43 15.27
C ASP A 420 -4.35 20.16 14.53
N ALA A 421 -5.00 19.51 13.56
CA ALA A 421 -5.98 20.13 12.67
C ALA A 421 -7.11 20.89 13.39
N GLU A 422 -7.64 20.35 14.49
CA GLU A 422 -8.65 21.06 15.29
C GLU A 422 -8.09 22.33 15.93
N THR A 423 -6.90 22.27 16.53
CA THR A 423 -6.24 23.44 17.13
C THR A 423 -5.93 24.50 16.07
N THR A 424 -5.49 24.07 14.89
CA THR A 424 -5.25 24.96 13.75
C THR A 424 -6.53 25.66 13.29
N LEU A 425 -7.63 24.91 13.16
CA LEU A 425 -8.94 25.47 12.83
C LEU A 425 -9.36 26.55 13.84
N GLN A 426 -9.23 26.26 15.14
CA GLN A 426 -9.56 27.21 16.20
C GLN A 426 -8.70 28.47 16.14
N ARG A 427 -7.38 28.30 15.94
CA ARG A 427 -6.42 29.42 15.82
C ARG A 427 -6.79 30.38 14.69
N HIS A 428 -7.33 29.85 13.59
CA HIS A 428 -7.69 30.62 12.40
C HIS A 428 -9.19 30.94 12.30
N GLY A 429 -9.91 30.93 13.43
CA GLY A 429 -11.31 31.37 13.52
C GLY A 429 -12.34 30.38 12.94
N GLY A 430 -11.94 29.13 12.69
CA GLY A 430 -12.76 28.04 12.14
C GLY A 430 -13.72 27.37 13.13
N GLU A 431 -14.02 27.98 14.28
CA GLU A 431 -14.85 27.40 15.35
C GLU A 431 -16.26 27.00 14.86
N GLN A 432 -16.86 27.79 13.96
CA GLN A 432 -18.18 27.46 13.39
C GLN A 432 -18.12 26.21 12.51
N GLU A 433 -17.08 26.09 11.67
CA GLU A 433 -16.89 24.92 10.81
C GLU A 433 -16.55 23.69 11.66
N LEU A 434 -15.71 23.83 12.69
CA LEU A 434 -15.40 22.74 13.62
C LEU A 434 -16.67 22.22 14.32
N ASN A 435 -17.54 23.11 14.81
CA ASN A 435 -18.81 22.72 15.42
C ASN A 435 -19.79 22.08 14.43
N LYS A 436 -19.73 22.47 13.15
CA LYS A 436 -20.48 21.79 12.08
C LYS A 436 -19.92 20.40 11.81
N LEU A 437 -18.60 20.24 11.73
CA LEU A 437 -17.94 18.95 11.55
C LEU A 437 -18.26 18.00 12.71
N ARG A 438 -18.16 18.45 13.98
CA ARG A 438 -18.53 17.65 15.17
C ARG A 438 -19.98 17.16 15.13
N ARG A 439 -20.93 18.01 14.73
CA ARG A 439 -22.33 17.61 14.57
C ARG A 439 -22.54 16.58 13.47
N SER A 440 -21.87 16.77 12.33
CA SER A 440 -21.91 15.83 11.21
C SER A 440 -21.29 14.49 11.58
N ALA A 441 -20.13 14.52 12.23
CA ALA A 441 -19.43 13.35 12.74
C ALA A 441 -20.31 12.58 13.73
N ARG A 442 -20.91 13.27 14.72
CA ARG A 442 -21.83 12.63 15.66
C ARG A 442 -23.00 11.91 14.99
N LYS A 443 -23.60 12.56 13.99
CA LYS A 443 -24.70 11.95 13.22
C LYS A 443 -24.22 10.73 12.45
N LEU A 444 -23.07 10.82 11.77
CA LEU A 444 -22.50 9.74 10.98
C LEU A 444 -22.08 8.56 11.86
N ASN A 445 -21.31 8.82 12.91
CA ASN A 445 -20.82 7.83 13.86
C ASN A 445 -21.99 7.05 14.48
N LEU A 446 -23.07 7.74 14.87
CA LEU A 446 -24.27 7.09 15.41
C LEU A 446 -24.98 6.23 14.36
N ALA A 447 -25.10 6.71 13.12
CA ALA A 447 -25.76 5.98 12.04
C ALA A 447 -24.96 4.75 11.60
N SER A 448 -23.68 4.92 11.26
CA SER A 448 -22.80 3.85 10.77
C SER A 448 -22.61 2.74 11.81
N SER A 449 -22.60 3.10 13.09
CA SER A 449 -22.47 2.12 14.19
C SER A 449 -23.76 1.48 14.65
N ARG A 450 -24.89 1.77 13.99
CA ARG A 450 -26.24 1.34 14.39
C ARG A 450 -26.57 1.72 15.84
N GLY A 451 -26.13 2.90 16.27
CA GLY A 451 -26.42 3.47 17.58
C GLY A 451 -25.38 3.18 18.67
N ARG A 452 -24.36 2.35 18.41
CA ARG A 452 -23.36 1.95 19.44
C ARG A 452 -22.39 3.07 19.79
N ILE A 453 -22.03 3.90 18.81
CA ILE A 453 -20.95 4.90 18.93
C ILE A 453 -21.58 6.30 18.91
N ASN A 454 -21.68 6.91 20.09
CA ASN A 454 -22.22 8.26 20.28
C ASN A 454 -21.09 9.27 20.56
N THR A 455 -20.22 9.48 19.57
CA THR A 455 -19.05 10.36 19.66
C THR A 455 -19.10 11.44 18.57
N ASP A 456 -18.57 12.62 18.86
CA ASP A 456 -18.35 13.69 17.88
C ASP A 456 -16.96 13.68 17.26
N TRP A 457 -16.20 12.59 17.47
CA TRP A 457 -14.88 12.38 16.85
C TRP A 457 -14.99 12.47 15.32
N ILE A 458 -14.19 13.38 14.75
CA ILE A 458 -14.18 13.69 13.32
C ILE A 458 -13.12 12.85 12.62
N GLU A 459 -13.48 12.27 11.47
CA GLU A 459 -12.51 11.58 10.62
C GLU A 459 -11.38 12.54 10.17
N PRO A 460 -10.09 12.14 10.28
CA PRO A 460 -8.92 12.95 9.93
C PRO A 460 -8.99 13.61 8.55
N GLU A 461 -9.58 12.94 7.56
CA GLU A 461 -9.67 13.42 6.18
C GLU A 461 -10.55 14.68 6.08
N ALA A 462 -11.64 14.75 6.86
CA ALA A 462 -12.49 15.93 6.92
C ALA A 462 -11.79 17.10 7.62
N LEU A 463 -11.03 16.81 8.69
CA LEU A 463 -10.23 17.81 9.40
C LEU A 463 -9.07 18.34 8.55
N PHE A 464 -8.42 17.47 7.77
CA PHE A 464 -7.30 17.81 6.91
C PHE A 464 -7.66 18.92 5.92
N TRP A 465 -8.77 18.77 5.18
CA TRP A 465 -9.17 19.79 4.21
C TRP A 465 -9.76 21.03 4.84
N ALA A 466 -10.50 20.89 5.95
CA ALA A 466 -11.01 22.05 6.67
C ALA A 466 -9.88 22.92 7.22
N SER A 467 -8.89 22.30 7.89
CA SER A 467 -7.71 22.98 8.40
C SER A 467 -6.89 23.59 7.26
N TRP A 468 -6.59 22.83 6.18
CA TRP A 468 -5.92 23.37 5.01
C TRP A 468 -6.62 24.62 4.46
N LYS A 469 -7.94 24.58 4.27
CA LYS A 469 -8.70 25.73 3.75
C LYS A 469 -8.57 26.97 4.65
N SER A 470 -8.54 26.78 5.98
CA SER A 470 -8.44 27.87 6.97
C SER A 470 -7.05 28.53 7.05
N LEU A 471 -6.00 27.85 6.61
CA LEU A 471 -4.63 28.36 6.71
C LEU A 471 -4.40 29.60 5.83
N PRO A 472 -3.64 30.60 6.30
CA PRO A 472 -3.19 31.71 5.46
C PRO A 472 -2.19 31.24 4.40
N ALA A 473 -2.04 32.03 3.31
CA ALA A 473 -1.18 31.67 2.17
C ALA A 473 0.28 31.39 2.58
N GLY A 474 0.82 32.13 3.56
CA GLY A 474 2.17 31.91 4.08
C GLY A 474 2.36 30.54 4.73
N GLU A 475 1.40 30.10 5.58
CA GLU A 475 1.43 28.78 6.23
C GLU A 475 1.21 27.66 5.22
N LYS A 476 0.27 27.84 4.27
CA LYS A 476 0.07 26.89 3.15
C LYS A 476 1.34 26.69 2.34
N SER A 477 2.03 27.78 1.99
CA SER A 477 3.29 27.71 1.26
C SER A 477 4.39 27.03 2.09
N ALA A 478 4.49 27.34 3.38
CA ALA A 478 5.47 26.69 4.25
C ALA A 478 5.27 25.17 4.32
N ILE A 479 4.03 24.70 4.50
CA ILE A 479 3.68 23.27 4.46
C ILE A 479 3.97 22.69 3.08
N ALA A 480 3.58 23.35 1.99
CA ALA A 480 3.85 22.87 0.64
C ALA A 480 5.35 22.71 0.37
N ARG A 481 6.19 23.60 0.91
CA ARG A 481 7.64 23.49 0.79
C ARG A 481 8.22 22.33 1.60
N GLU A 482 7.73 22.09 2.81
CA GLU A 482 8.11 20.92 3.61
C GLU A 482 7.74 19.63 2.86
N VAL A 483 6.49 19.52 2.42
CA VAL A 483 5.98 18.34 1.68
C VAL A 483 6.81 18.07 0.42
N ILE A 484 6.99 19.08 -0.43
CA ILE A 484 7.71 18.89 -1.69
C ILE A 484 9.17 18.61 -1.40
N GLY A 485 9.81 19.33 -0.47
CA GLY A 485 11.21 19.10 -0.10
C GLY A 485 11.46 17.68 0.44
N ASN A 486 10.56 17.19 1.30
CA ASN A 486 10.62 15.82 1.82
C ASN A 486 10.45 14.79 0.71
N PHE A 487 9.48 14.98 -0.19
CA PHE A 487 9.28 14.06 -1.32
C PHE A 487 10.45 14.07 -2.31
N LEU A 488 11.06 15.24 -2.57
CA LEU A 488 12.28 15.32 -3.38
C LEU A 488 13.42 14.51 -2.75
N THR A 489 13.59 14.64 -1.43
CA THR A 489 14.60 13.86 -0.70
C THR A 489 14.33 12.36 -0.85
N PHE A 490 13.09 11.93 -0.61
CA PHE A 490 12.66 10.54 -0.74
C PHE A 490 12.96 9.97 -2.15
N VAL A 491 12.61 10.71 -3.20
CA VAL A 491 12.87 10.31 -4.60
C VAL A 491 14.37 10.25 -4.89
N HIS A 492 15.15 11.23 -4.44
CA HIS A 492 16.59 11.23 -4.68
C HIS A 492 17.30 10.10 -3.93
N GLU A 493 16.89 9.78 -2.70
CA GLU A 493 17.40 8.64 -1.94
C GLU A 493 17.11 7.33 -2.66
N ALA A 494 15.87 7.11 -3.09
CA ALA A 494 15.48 5.95 -3.87
C ALA A 494 16.26 5.84 -5.19
N ALA A 495 16.41 6.94 -5.93
CA ALA A 495 17.13 6.93 -7.21
C ALA A 495 18.60 6.49 -7.08
N THR A 496 19.23 6.62 -5.91
CA THR A 496 20.58 6.08 -5.68
C THR A 496 20.66 4.55 -5.65
N MET A 497 19.52 3.88 -5.51
CA MET A 497 19.40 2.42 -5.47
C MET A 497 18.84 1.81 -6.76
N ASP A 498 18.45 2.64 -7.73
CA ASP A 498 17.92 2.15 -9.01
C ASP A 498 19.02 1.42 -9.81
N PRO A 499 18.86 0.11 -10.09
CA PRO A 499 19.87 -0.67 -10.80
C PRO A 499 19.88 -0.44 -12.32
N ARG A 500 18.89 0.27 -12.87
CA ARG A 500 18.76 0.43 -14.33
C ARG A 500 19.91 1.28 -14.90
N PRO A 501 20.54 0.87 -16.03
CA PRO A 501 21.73 1.54 -16.56
C PRO A 501 21.59 3.05 -16.82
N GLY A 502 20.38 3.53 -17.14
CA GLY A 502 20.10 4.95 -17.42
C GLY A 502 19.66 5.79 -16.22
N ALA A 503 19.40 5.18 -15.06
CA ALA A 503 18.76 5.86 -13.93
C ALA A 503 19.62 7.00 -13.35
N ARG A 504 20.95 6.88 -13.43
CA ARG A 504 21.89 7.89 -12.91
C ARG A 504 21.94 9.17 -13.74
N ASP A 505 21.61 9.08 -15.02
CA ASP A 505 21.70 10.20 -15.98
C ASP A 505 20.33 10.83 -16.25
N SER A 506 19.23 10.20 -15.80
CA SER A 506 17.86 10.69 -15.93
C SER A 506 17.46 11.65 -14.81
N ASP A 507 16.47 12.53 -15.06
CA ASP A 507 15.81 13.32 -14.01
C ASP A 507 15.01 12.36 -13.10
N PRO A 508 15.40 12.16 -11.82
CA PRO A 508 14.67 11.27 -10.92
C PRO A 508 13.22 11.69 -10.72
N MET A 509 12.89 12.97 -10.89
CA MET A 509 11.54 13.48 -10.70
C MET A 509 10.63 13.31 -11.91
N GLU A 510 11.15 12.94 -13.09
CA GLU A 510 10.36 12.87 -14.33
C GLU A 510 9.09 12.02 -14.17
N TRP A 511 9.22 10.84 -13.57
CA TRP A 511 8.13 9.89 -13.34
C TRP A 511 7.33 10.12 -12.04
N HIS A 512 7.73 11.12 -11.25
CA HIS A 512 7.16 11.36 -9.91
C HIS A 512 6.56 12.74 -9.73
N ARG A 513 6.89 13.72 -10.58
CA ARG A 513 6.41 15.11 -10.46
C ARG A 513 4.88 15.24 -10.54
N HIS A 514 4.22 14.34 -11.28
CA HIS A 514 2.76 14.30 -11.36
C HIS A 514 2.07 13.91 -10.05
N ARG A 515 2.81 13.29 -9.11
CA ARG A 515 2.27 12.78 -7.84
C ARG A 515 2.05 13.89 -6.82
N ILE A 516 2.87 14.95 -6.88
CA ILE A 516 2.70 16.12 -6.03
C ILE A 516 1.35 16.78 -6.32
N HIS A 517 0.48 16.85 -5.30
CA HIS A 517 -0.86 17.42 -5.45
C HIS A 517 -0.82 18.86 -5.99
N PRO A 518 -1.59 19.21 -7.04
CA PRO A 518 -1.58 20.54 -7.67
C PRO A 518 -1.81 21.72 -6.73
N VAL A 519 -2.56 21.50 -5.64
CA VAL A 519 -2.82 22.51 -4.60
C VAL A 519 -1.52 22.96 -3.92
N LEU A 520 -0.50 22.12 -3.82
CA LEU A 520 0.80 22.50 -3.25
C LEU A 520 1.58 23.43 -4.18
N TRP A 521 1.57 23.16 -5.50
CA TRP A 521 2.14 24.06 -6.50
C TRP A 521 1.44 25.42 -6.47
N GLN A 522 0.11 25.43 -6.34
CA GLN A 522 -0.66 26.66 -6.21
C GLN A 522 -0.29 27.44 -4.94
N ALA A 523 -0.14 26.76 -3.80
CA ALA A 523 0.27 27.41 -2.55
C ALA A 523 1.63 28.12 -2.65
N ILE A 524 2.60 27.53 -3.36
CA ILE A 524 3.89 28.16 -3.61
C ILE A 524 3.74 29.40 -4.50
N LEU A 525 2.93 29.31 -5.56
CA LEU A 525 2.67 30.42 -6.48
C LEU A 525 1.99 31.61 -5.80
N ASP A 526 1.01 31.33 -4.93
CA ASP A 526 0.23 32.35 -4.23
C ASP A 526 1.09 33.16 -3.25
N ALA A 527 2.01 32.50 -2.54
CA ALA A 527 2.90 33.15 -1.58
C ALA A 527 4.16 33.76 -2.20
N ARG A 528 4.56 33.34 -3.41
CA ARG A 528 5.81 33.75 -4.11
C ARG A 528 7.06 33.64 -3.22
N SER A 529 7.13 32.60 -2.40
CA SER A 529 8.21 32.40 -1.44
C SER A 529 9.39 31.62 -2.03
N GLY A 530 10.60 31.86 -1.51
CA GLY A 530 11.82 31.13 -1.88
C GLY A 530 12.67 31.85 -2.94
N LYS A 531 13.93 31.46 -3.06
CA LYS A 531 14.88 32.00 -4.05
C LYS A 531 14.75 31.24 -5.38
N ALA A 532 15.22 31.80 -6.48
CA ALA A 532 15.24 31.08 -7.76
C ALA A 532 16.14 29.82 -7.75
N SER A 533 17.14 29.77 -6.86
CA SER A 533 18.10 28.66 -6.76
C SER A 533 17.59 27.43 -5.99
N ASP A 534 16.76 27.64 -4.97
CA ASP A 534 15.41 27.07 -4.97
C ASP A 534 15.15 25.66 -5.52
N PRO A 535 15.63 24.50 -5.00
CA PRO A 535 15.24 23.20 -5.56
C PRO A 535 13.73 23.06 -5.82
N ILE A 536 12.89 23.48 -4.87
CA ILE A 536 11.42 23.44 -5.01
C ILE A 536 10.93 24.38 -6.12
N ASN A 537 11.59 25.52 -6.29
CA ASN A 537 11.21 26.47 -7.33
C ASN A 537 11.66 26.01 -8.72
N LYS A 538 12.76 25.25 -8.83
CA LYS A 538 13.15 24.57 -10.08
C LYS A 538 12.13 23.51 -10.47
N GLU A 539 11.69 22.73 -9.49
CA GLU A 539 10.65 21.72 -9.67
C GLU A 539 9.32 22.32 -10.13
N LEU A 540 8.93 23.46 -9.54
CA LEU A 540 7.75 24.21 -9.97
C LEU A 540 7.86 24.66 -11.44
N VAL A 541 9.03 25.17 -11.86
CA VAL A 541 9.25 25.58 -13.26
C VAL A 541 9.13 24.39 -14.21
N ALA A 542 9.73 23.25 -13.86
CA ALA A 542 9.62 22.03 -14.65
C ALA A 542 8.16 21.51 -14.71
N TRP A 543 7.43 21.56 -13.60
CA TRP A 543 6.01 21.20 -13.57
C TRP A 543 5.17 22.12 -14.45
N GLN A 544 5.39 23.43 -14.41
CA GLN A 544 4.67 24.40 -15.24
C GLN A 544 4.97 24.23 -16.74
N ALA A 545 6.20 23.86 -17.09
CA ALA A 545 6.63 23.66 -18.47
C ALA A 545 5.87 22.51 -19.16
N ASP A 546 5.48 21.46 -18.42
CA ASP A 546 4.77 20.30 -18.97
C ASP A 546 3.52 19.90 -18.16
N GLN A 547 2.83 20.91 -17.64
CA GLN A 547 1.69 20.73 -16.73
C GLN A 547 0.60 19.81 -17.31
N LYS A 548 0.33 19.93 -18.61
CA LYS A 548 -0.71 19.15 -19.28
C LYS A 548 -0.39 17.64 -19.26
N THR A 549 0.87 17.27 -19.47
CA THR A 549 1.30 15.86 -19.46
C THR A 549 1.23 15.31 -18.05
N TYR A 550 1.72 16.05 -17.05
CA TYR A 550 1.64 15.61 -15.65
C TYR A 550 0.19 15.45 -15.17
N LEU A 551 -0.71 16.38 -15.53
CA LEU A 551 -2.13 16.26 -15.17
C LEU A 551 -2.81 15.08 -15.88
N ALA A 552 -2.39 14.71 -17.09
CA ALA A 552 -2.96 13.57 -17.82
C ALA A 552 -2.60 12.20 -17.20
N ARG A 553 -1.52 12.14 -16.41
CA ARG A 553 -1.10 10.93 -15.68
C ARG A 553 -1.88 10.70 -14.40
N ARG A 554 -2.57 11.72 -13.89
CA ARG A 554 -3.35 11.63 -12.65
C ARG A 554 -4.72 11.01 -12.92
N PRO A 555 -5.21 10.10 -12.06
CA PRO A 555 -6.57 9.58 -12.15
C PRO A 555 -7.60 10.69 -11.98
N ILE A 556 -8.84 10.44 -12.42
CA ILE A 556 -9.94 11.36 -12.11
C ILE A 556 -10.34 11.24 -10.63
N TRP A 557 -11.02 12.24 -10.08
CA TRP A 557 -11.52 12.16 -8.71
C TRP A 557 -12.53 11.03 -8.53
N SER A 558 -13.58 11.03 -9.34
CA SER A 558 -14.72 10.13 -9.19
C SER A 558 -15.33 9.85 -10.57
N GLN A 559 -15.87 8.64 -10.76
CA GLN A 559 -16.69 8.29 -11.92
C GLN A 559 -18.06 8.98 -11.92
N VAL A 560 -18.46 9.53 -10.78
CA VAL A 560 -19.71 10.25 -10.57
C VAL A 560 -19.39 11.74 -10.50
N HIS A 561 -19.77 12.49 -11.53
CA HIS A 561 -19.43 13.91 -11.69
C HIS A 561 -20.03 14.83 -10.63
N ASP A 562 -21.06 14.39 -9.91
CA ASP A 562 -21.79 15.20 -8.94
C ASP A 562 -21.09 15.28 -7.57
N THR A 563 -20.01 14.51 -7.37
CA THR A 563 -19.18 14.56 -6.16
C THR A 563 -17.97 15.46 -6.44
N PRO A 564 -17.95 16.72 -5.98
CA PRO A 564 -16.77 17.57 -6.15
C PRO A 564 -15.60 16.97 -5.37
N PRO A 565 -14.36 17.08 -5.88
CA PRO A 565 -13.21 16.71 -5.10
C PRO A 565 -13.09 17.63 -3.86
N PRO A 566 -12.62 17.10 -2.73
CA PRO A 566 -12.64 17.74 -1.42
C PRO A 566 -11.70 18.95 -1.29
N TRP A 567 -10.71 19.05 -2.18
CA TRP A 567 -9.84 20.21 -2.30
C TRP A 567 -10.44 21.38 -3.08
N LYS A 568 -11.57 21.17 -3.75
CA LYS A 568 -12.41 22.27 -4.28
C LYS A 568 -13.39 22.74 -3.20
#